data_AF-A0A2I0JUU4-F1
#
_entry.id   AF-A0A2I0JUU4-F1
#
_cell.length_a   1.000
_cell.length_b   1.000
_cell.length_c   1.000
_cell.angle_alpha   90.00
_cell.angle_beta   90.00
_cell.angle_gamma   90.00
#
_symmetry.space_group_name_H-M   'P 1'
#
loop_
_entity.id
_entity.type
_entity.pdbx_description
1 polymer ?
#
loop_
_entity_poly.entity_id
_entity_poly.type
_entity_poly.pdbx_seq_one_letter_code
_entity_poly.pdbx_strand_id
1 'polypeptide(L)'
;MPNVFCIFERYAGDVMWRHTETAIPGKVVEVRPEISLVVRMVSTVGNYDYIIDWEFTQSGSIRFKVGLTGLLEVRGSKYTHTDQISDEEYGILLAENTIGSRHDHFLTYHLDLDIDGEANSFVKSTLQMSKADGHPRSSHWKVVSEMAKTESDAKIRLGIDQAEFLFVNPNKRTRMGNLVGYRLIPGSVVGPLLSDDDYAQIRGAFTKYNVWVTPYNKYEKWAVGPLADQSRGDDTLATWSQRNREIENRDIVLWYSVGFHHIPYQEDFPVMPTLHGGFELRPSNFFERNPLLHQN
;
A
#
# COMPACT_ATOMS: atom_id res chain seq x y z
N MET A 1 -25.58 -10.43 10.09
CA MET A 1 -25.64 -9.24 9.21
C MET A 1 -25.76 -9.73 7.77
N PRO A 2 -26.81 -9.39 7.02
CA PRO A 2 -26.90 -9.67 5.58
C PRO A 2 -26.00 -8.70 4.78
N ASN A 3 -25.59 -9.09 3.57
CA ASN A 3 -24.88 -8.24 2.60
C ASN A 3 -23.58 -7.59 3.12
N VAL A 4 -22.82 -8.30 3.95
CA VAL A 4 -21.52 -7.83 4.49
C VAL A 4 -20.46 -7.67 3.40
N PHE A 5 -20.51 -8.55 2.40
CA PHE A 5 -19.64 -8.51 1.22
C PHE A 5 -20.48 -8.47 -0.04
N CYS A 6 -19.99 -7.79 -1.08
CA CYS A 6 -20.45 -7.97 -2.44
C CYS A 6 -19.28 -8.38 -3.35
N ILE A 7 -19.61 -9.15 -4.39
CA ILE A 7 -18.66 -9.65 -5.38
C ILE A 7 -19.22 -9.31 -6.75
N PHE A 8 -18.45 -8.63 -7.59
CA PHE A 8 -18.89 -8.21 -8.92
C PHE A 8 -17.71 -8.07 -9.89
N GLU A 9 -18.00 -8.20 -11.18
CA GLU A 9 -17.06 -7.85 -12.24
C GLU A 9 -17.11 -6.34 -12.51
N ARG A 10 -15.95 -5.72 -12.70
CA ARG A 10 -15.81 -4.30 -13.02
C ARG A 10 -15.38 -4.13 -14.48
N TYR A 11 -16.18 -3.36 -15.22
CA TYR A 11 -15.95 -2.93 -16.60
C TYR A 11 -15.69 -1.42 -16.60
N ALA A 12 -14.53 -1.00 -16.10
CA ALA A 12 -14.20 0.43 -15.92
C ALA A 12 -13.77 1.14 -17.21
N GLY A 13 -13.69 0.41 -18.34
CA GLY A 13 -13.15 0.93 -19.60
C GLY A 13 -11.62 0.89 -19.66
N ASP A 14 -10.98 0.25 -18.69
CA ASP A 14 -9.53 0.07 -18.66
C ASP A 14 -9.06 -0.84 -19.81
N VAL A 15 -7.89 -0.52 -20.35
CA VAL A 15 -7.24 -1.30 -21.41
C VAL A 15 -6.31 -2.32 -20.77
N MET A 16 -6.60 -3.61 -20.97
CA MET A 16 -5.78 -4.71 -20.47
C MET A 16 -4.40 -4.72 -21.14
N TRP A 17 -4.39 -4.59 -22.47
CA TRP A 17 -3.20 -4.27 -23.25
C TRP A 17 -3.61 -3.81 -24.66
N ARG A 18 -2.71 -3.09 -25.33
CA ARG A 18 -2.90 -2.69 -26.72
C ARG A 18 -1.57 -2.52 -27.45
N HIS A 19 -1.60 -2.66 -28.77
CA HIS A 19 -0.48 -2.32 -29.63
C HIS A 19 -0.98 -1.81 -31.00
N THR A 20 -0.17 -0.96 -31.63
CA THR A 20 -0.39 -0.45 -32.99
C THR A 20 0.96 -0.46 -33.70
N GLU A 21 1.12 -1.37 -34.65
CA GLU A 21 2.34 -1.48 -35.46
C GLU A 21 2.18 -0.62 -36.72
N THR A 22 3.18 0.21 -36.98
CA THR A 22 3.16 1.20 -38.07
C THR A 22 4.31 1.03 -39.06
N ALA A 23 5.34 0.27 -38.71
CA ALA A 23 6.54 0.07 -39.53
C ALA A 23 6.43 -1.11 -40.50
N ILE A 24 5.54 -2.08 -40.24
CA ILE A 24 5.30 -3.23 -41.13
C ILE A 24 4.13 -2.90 -42.07
N PRO A 25 4.28 -3.03 -43.41
CA PRO A 25 3.17 -2.88 -44.33
C PRO A 25 2.03 -3.85 -44.01
N GLY A 26 0.86 -3.30 -43.68
CA GLY A 26 -0.31 -4.04 -43.17
C GLY A 26 -0.84 -3.38 -41.91
N LYS A 27 -2.16 -3.35 -41.72
CA LYS A 27 -2.76 -2.73 -40.52
C LYS A 27 -2.82 -3.75 -39.39
N VAL A 28 -1.87 -3.70 -38.45
CA VAL A 28 -1.90 -4.49 -37.22
C VAL A 28 -2.22 -3.56 -36.04
N VAL A 29 -3.47 -3.62 -35.59
CA VAL A 29 -3.98 -2.87 -34.43
C VAL A 29 -4.72 -3.85 -33.54
N GLU A 30 -4.31 -3.94 -32.29
CA GLU A 30 -4.88 -4.88 -31.34
C GLU A 30 -5.12 -4.17 -29.99
N VAL A 31 -6.30 -4.39 -29.41
CA VAL A 31 -6.69 -3.86 -28.10
C VAL A 31 -7.53 -4.91 -27.39
N ARG A 32 -7.29 -5.09 -26.09
CA ARG A 32 -8.10 -5.97 -25.26
C ARG A 32 -8.59 -5.21 -24.02
N PRO A 33 -9.90 -5.26 -23.71
CA PRO A 33 -10.44 -4.62 -22.51
C PRO A 33 -10.04 -5.40 -21.24
N GLU A 34 -9.85 -4.68 -20.14
CA GLU A 34 -9.65 -5.29 -18.81
C GLU A 34 -11.01 -5.52 -18.14
N ILE A 35 -11.19 -6.71 -17.59
CA ILE A 35 -12.28 -7.05 -16.67
C ILE A 35 -11.62 -7.51 -15.38
N SER A 36 -12.02 -6.94 -14.26
CA SER A 36 -11.52 -7.32 -12.93
C SER A 36 -12.65 -7.83 -12.04
N LEU A 37 -12.33 -8.76 -11.14
CA LEU A 37 -13.24 -9.23 -10.10
C LEU A 37 -13.00 -8.42 -8.83
N VAL A 38 -14.04 -7.80 -8.28
CA VAL A 38 -13.94 -7.00 -7.05
C VAL A 38 -14.71 -7.69 -5.93
N VAL A 39 -14.04 -7.90 -4.81
CA VAL A 39 -14.65 -8.25 -3.52
C VAL A 39 -14.63 -7.00 -2.66
N ARG A 40 -15.81 -6.48 -2.31
CA ARG A 40 -15.96 -5.24 -1.54
C ARG A 40 -16.64 -5.50 -0.21
N MET A 41 -16.14 -4.84 0.83
CA MET A 41 -16.85 -4.62 2.09
C MET A 41 -16.86 -3.13 2.44
N VAL A 42 -17.81 -2.72 3.25
CA VAL A 42 -17.84 -1.37 3.84
C VAL A 42 -17.87 -1.52 5.36
N SER A 43 -16.97 -0.80 6.04
CA SER A 43 -16.93 -0.73 7.50
C SER A 43 -17.18 0.70 7.94
N THR A 44 -18.23 0.91 8.73
CA THR A 44 -18.55 2.22 9.32
C THR A 44 -18.16 2.22 10.79
N VAL A 45 -17.33 3.18 11.20
CA VAL A 45 -16.93 3.36 12.62
C VAL A 45 -17.24 4.78 13.01
N GLY A 46 -18.31 4.96 13.79
CA GLY A 46 -18.80 6.28 14.16
C GLY A 46 -19.18 7.10 12.92
N ASN A 47 -18.44 8.16 12.66
CA ASN A 47 -18.65 9.11 11.56
C ASN A 47 -18.00 8.70 10.23
N TYR A 48 -17.05 7.76 10.22
CA TYR A 48 -16.31 7.37 9.01
C TYR A 48 -16.80 6.08 8.38
N ASP A 49 -16.84 6.09 7.04
CA ASP A 49 -17.10 4.93 6.20
C ASP A 49 -15.84 4.56 5.40
N TYR A 50 -15.40 3.31 5.55
CA TYR A 50 -14.26 2.73 4.86
C TYR A 50 -14.73 1.70 3.82
N ILE A 51 -14.55 2.00 2.54
CA ILE A 51 -14.84 1.10 1.42
C ILE A 51 -13.57 0.31 1.11
N ILE A 52 -13.56 -0.99 1.36
CA ILE A 52 -12.38 -1.85 1.21
C ILE A 52 -12.62 -2.80 0.03
N ASP A 53 -11.82 -2.64 -1.03
CA ASP A 53 -11.86 -3.45 -2.24
C ASP A 53 -10.60 -4.32 -2.36
N TRP A 54 -10.82 -5.59 -2.65
CA TRP A 54 -9.83 -6.50 -3.21
C TRP A 54 -10.19 -6.72 -4.67
N GLU A 55 -9.34 -6.24 -5.58
CA GLU A 55 -9.57 -6.31 -7.02
C GLU A 55 -8.55 -7.25 -7.67
N PHE A 56 -9.04 -8.31 -8.30
CA PHE A 56 -8.26 -9.33 -8.97
C PHE A 56 -8.34 -9.13 -10.48
N THR A 57 -7.20 -9.08 -11.16
CA THR A 57 -7.13 -8.91 -12.61
C THR A 57 -6.71 -10.20 -13.31
N GLN A 58 -7.07 -10.32 -14.60
CA GLN A 58 -6.65 -11.46 -15.43
C GLN A 58 -5.12 -11.51 -15.65
N SER A 59 -4.43 -10.39 -15.47
CA SER A 59 -2.96 -10.33 -15.56
C SER A 59 -2.25 -10.95 -14.35
N GLY A 60 -3.01 -11.34 -13.32
CA GLY A 60 -2.51 -11.86 -12.05
C GLY A 60 -2.22 -10.77 -11.02
N SER A 61 -2.49 -9.49 -11.32
CA SER A 61 -2.36 -8.41 -10.34
C SER A 61 -3.49 -8.47 -9.31
N ILE A 62 -3.15 -8.13 -8.07
CA ILE A 62 -4.10 -7.91 -6.98
C ILE A 62 -3.98 -6.46 -6.57
N ARG A 63 -5.05 -5.68 -6.75
CA ARG A 63 -5.12 -4.27 -6.38
C ARG A 63 -5.95 -4.14 -5.11
N PHE A 64 -5.37 -3.52 -4.11
CA PHE A 64 -6.01 -3.23 -2.83
C PHE A 64 -6.41 -1.77 -2.86
N LYS A 65 -7.70 -1.47 -2.71
CA LYS A 65 -8.18 -0.09 -2.69
C LYS A 65 -8.95 0.17 -1.40
N VAL A 66 -8.71 1.35 -0.83
CA VAL A 66 -9.52 1.90 0.25
C VAL A 66 -10.14 3.21 -0.22
N GLY A 67 -11.45 3.36 0.00
CA GLY A 67 -12.17 4.62 -0.09
C GLY A 67 -12.53 5.11 1.31
N LEU A 68 -12.33 6.40 1.57
CA LEU A 68 -12.72 7.11 2.78
C LEU A 68 -13.89 8.03 2.42
N THR A 69 -14.98 7.97 3.16
CA THR A 69 -16.14 8.87 3.03
C THR A 69 -16.84 8.98 4.40
N GLY A 70 -18.05 9.51 4.44
CA GLY A 70 -18.82 9.71 5.66
C GLY A 70 -18.86 11.16 6.11
N LEU A 71 -18.99 11.37 7.41
CA LEU A 71 -19.11 12.69 8.03
C LEU A 71 -17.79 13.08 8.69
N LEU A 72 -17.43 14.36 8.63
CA LEU A 72 -16.28 14.86 9.38
C LEU A 72 -16.56 14.87 10.88
N GLU A 73 -15.55 14.55 11.68
CA GLU A 73 -15.55 14.90 13.10
C GLU A 73 -15.40 16.43 13.21
N VAL A 74 -16.39 17.08 13.80
CA VAL A 74 -16.44 18.54 13.90
C VAL A 74 -16.39 19.02 15.35
N ARG A 75 -15.68 20.11 15.55
CA ARG A 75 -15.64 20.87 16.80
C ARG A 75 -16.43 22.15 16.65
N GLY A 76 -17.36 22.37 17.59
CA GLY A 76 -18.08 23.65 17.70
C GLY A 76 -17.13 24.81 17.99
N SER A 77 -17.35 25.95 17.35
CA SER A 77 -16.52 27.14 17.46
C SER A 77 -17.37 28.41 17.57
N LYS A 78 -16.79 29.47 18.16
CA LYS A 78 -17.38 30.81 18.15
C LYS A 78 -17.22 31.53 16.81
N TYR A 79 -16.32 31.05 15.94
CA TYR A 79 -15.99 31.74 14.70
C TYR A 79 -17.05 31.53 13.64
N THR A 80 -17.39 32.60 12.92
CA THR A 80 -18.27 32.56 11.75
C THR A 80 -17.54 32.88 10.46
N HIS A 81 -16.30 33.39 10.55
CA HIS A 81 -15.46 33.69 9.39
C HIS A 81 -13.97 33.56 9.78
N THR A 82 -13.10 33.30 8.80
CA THR A 82 -11.68 32.97 9.05
C THR A 82 -10.83 34.14 9.52
N ASP A 83 -11.23 35.38 9.24
CA ASP A 83 -10.60 36.61 9.72
C ASP A 83 -10.71 36.80 11.25
N GLN A 84 -11.60 36.06 11.90
CA GLN A 84 -11.77 36.06 13.36
C GLN A 84 -10.76 35.13 14.07
N ILE A 85 -10.02 34.32 13.32
CA ILE A 85 -9.06 33.34 13.84
C ILE A 85 -7.72 34.05 14.06
N SER A 86 -7.34 34.25 15.32
CA SER A 86 -6.12 34.97 15.74
C SER A 86 -4.95 34.06 16.13
N ASP A 87 -5.23 32.81 16.47
CA ASP A 87 -4.27 31.84 17.01
C ASP A 87 -4.32 30.53 16.20
N GLU A 88 -3.40 29.61 16.47
CA GLU A 88 -3.45 28.29 15.82
C GLU A 88 -4.73 27.55 16.19
N GLU A 89 -5.54 27.26 15.18
CA GLU A 89 -6.67 26.34 15.29
C GLU A 89 -6.25 24.96 14.78
N TYR A 90 -6.64 23.93 15.53
CA TYR A 90 -6.32 22.54 15.22
C TYR A 90 -7.23 21.95 14.12
N GLY A 91 -7.60 22.76 13.13
CA GLY A 91 -8.59 22.43 12.11
C GLY A 91 -8.86 23.59 11.13
N ILE A 92 -9.82 23.35 10.23
CA ILE A 92 -10.29 24.34 9.24
C ILE A 92 -11.72 24.74 9.58
N LEU A 93 -12.05 26.04 9.50
CA LEU A 93 -13.43 26.52 9.62
C LEU A 93 -14.20 26.19 8.33
N LEU A 94 -15.10 25.21 8.39
CA LEU A 94 -15.80 24.64 7.23
C LEU A 94 -17.12 25.35 6.94
N ALA A 95 -17.80 25.75 8.01
CA ALA A 95 -19.04 26.50 8.02
C ALA A 95 -19.05 27.41 9.26
N GLU A 96 -20.04 28.29 9.36
CA GLU A 96 -20.25 29.07 10.59
C GLU A 96 -20.24 28.14 11.80
N ASN A 97 -19.45 28.50 12.81
CA ASN A 97 -19.31 27.80 14.08
C ASN A 97 -18.80 26.35 14.00
N THR A 98 -18.23 25.92 12.88
CA THR A 98 -17.91 24.50 12.62
C THR A 98 -16.48 24.33 12.15
N ILE A 99 -15.61 23.80 13.01
CA ILE A 99 -14.22 23.47 12.68
C ILE A 99 -14.09 21.97 12.41
N GLY A 100 -13.58 21.58 11.24
CA GLY A 100 -13.13 20.21 10.98
C GLY A 100 -11.71 19.99 11.47
N SER A 101 -11.52 19.03 12.38
CA SER A 101 -10.20 18.77 12.97
C SER A 101 -9.24 18.13 11.97
N ARG A 102 -7.95 18.53 12.01
CA ARG A 102 -6.87 17.83 11.29
C ARG A 102 -6.67 16.45 11.90
N HIS A 103 -6.57 15.41 11.08
CA HIS A 103 -6.37 14.04 11.54
C HIS A 103 -5.74 13.17 10.45
N ASP A 104 -5.28 11.99 10.84
CA ASP A 104 -4.68 11.02 9.93
C ASP A 104 -5.51 9.74 9.88
N HIS A 105 -5.49 9.07 8.74
CA HIS A 105 -5.97 7.70 8.60
C HIS A 105 -4.79 6.79 8.25
N PHE A 106 -4.53 5.76 9.05
CA PHE A 106 -3.57 4.71 8.74
C PHE A 106 -4.27 3.35 8.74
N LEU A 107 -4.13 2.61 7.63
CA LEU A 107 -4.65 1.26 7.46
C LEU A 107 -3.50 0.31 7.16
N THR A 108 -3.30 -0.69 8.01
CA THR A 108 -2.23 -1.68 7.86
C THR A 108 -2.81 -3.03 7.43
N TYR A 109 -2.30 -3.55 6.32
CA TYR A 109 -2.66 -4.84 5.76
C TYR A 109 -1.69 -5.91 6.25
N HIS A 110 -2.22 -7.05 6.71
CA HIS A 110 -1.47 -8.27 6.97
C HIS A 110 -1.60 -9.19 5.76
N LEU A 111 -0.51 -9.39 5.03
CA LEU A 111 -0.47 -10.15 3.78
C LEU A 111 0.52 -11.32 3.95
N ASP A 112 -0.05 -12.49 4.21
CA ASP A 112 0.66 -13.76 4.28
C ASP A 112 0.88 -14.27 2.85
N LEU A 113 2.11 -14.11 2.34
CA LEU A 113 2.40 -14.29 0.91
C LEU A 113 3.16 -15.60 0.68
N ASP A 114 2.45 -16.61 0.17
CA ASP A 114 3.04 -17.90 -0.24
C ASP A 114 3.30 -17.93 -1.75
N ILE A 115 4.34 -17.23 -2.20
CA ILE A 115 4.71 -17.17 -3.61
C ILE A 115 5.24 -18.54 -4.07
N ASP A 116 4.39 -19.32 -4.75
CA ASP A 116 4.72 -20.69 -5.22
C ASP A 116 5.27 -21.60 -4.08
N GLY A 117 4.72 -21.42 -2.87
CA GLY A 117 5.09 -22.08 -1.62
C GLY A 117 5.56 -21.11 -0.53
N GLU A 118 5.67 -21.61 0.70
CA GLU A 118 5.95 -20.82 1.91
C GLU A 118 7.39 -20.29 1.98
N ALA A 119 8.37 -20.98 1.39
CA ALA A 119 9.78 -20.59 1.50
C ALA A 119 10.10 -19.38 0.60
N ASN A 120 10.00 -18.17 1.14
CA ASN A 120 10.08 -16.91 0.41
C ASN A 120 11.13 -15.96 1.00
N SER A 121 11.49 -14.93 0.23
CA SER A 121 12.41 -13.88 0.65
C SER A 121 11.92 -12.51 0.19
N PHE A 122 12.23 -11.47 0.96
CA PHE A 122 12.02 -10.09 0.57
C PHE A 122 13.29 -9.51 -0.08
N VAL A 123 13.14 -8.84 -1.22
CA VAL A 123 14.23 -8.22 -1.97
C VAL A 123 13.96 -6.74 -2.17
N LYS A 124 14.93 -5.91 -1.80
CA LYS A 124 14.98 -4.48 -2.11
C LYS A 124 15.90 -4.27 -3.31
N SER A 125 15.35 -3.82 -4.43
CA SER A 125 16.08 -3.52 -5.66
C SER A 125 16.22 -2.01 -5.84
N THR A 126 17.36 -1.46 -5.47
CA THR A 126 17.64 -0.02 -5.52
C THR A 126 18.15 0.39 -6.91
N LEU A 127 17.58 1.46 -7.45
CA LEU A 127 17.97 2.08 -8.71
C LEU A 127 19.07 3.10 -8.44
N GLN A 128 20.24 2.92 -9.05
CA GLN A 128 21.41 3.76 -8.80
C GLN A 128 22.00 4.26 -10.11
N MET A 129 22.36 5.55 -10.16
CA MET A 129 23.15 6.09 -11.26
C MET A 129 24.55 5.46 -11.25
N SER A 130 25.01 5.07 -12.43
CA SER A 130 26.38 4.61 -12.67
C SER A 130 27.01 5.48 -13.75
N LYS A 131 28.20 6.01 -13.47
CA LYS A 131 29.00 6.75 -14.45
C LYS A 131 29.45 5.81 -15.55
N ALA A 132 29.51 6.32 -16.78
CA ALA A 132 29.97 5.56 -17.94
C ALA A 132 31.25 6.19 -18.51
N ASP A 133 32.39 5.88 -17.90
CA ASP A 133 33.69 6.35 -18.36
C ASP A 133 34.06 5.70 -19.71
N GLY A 134 34.51 6.52 -20.67
CA GLY A 134 34.88 6.04 -22.01
C GLY A 134 33.71 5.74 -22.96
N HIS A 135 32.48 6.14 -22.60
CA HIS A 135 31.29 5.99 -23.45
C HIS A 135 30.80 7.37 -23.93
N PRO A 136 30.14 7.48 -25.12
CA PRO A 136 29.53 8.74 -25.56
C PRO A 136 28.46 9.31 -24.61
N ARG A 137 27.92 8.46 -23.73
CA ARG A 137 26.99 8.83 -22.66
C ARG A 137 27.78 9.03 -21.37
N SER A 138 27.46 10.06 -20.61
CA SER A 138 28.10 10.32 -19.31
C SER A 138 27.65 9.38 -18.19
N SER A 139 26.44 8.81 -18.28
CA SER A 139 25.89 7.91 -17.28
C SER A 139 24.76 7.01 -17.81
N HIS A 140 24.49 5.97 -17.02
CA HIS A 140 23.33 5.08 -17.07
C HIS A 140 22.85 4.80 -15.64
N TRP A 141 21.82 3.98 -15.47
CA TRP A 141 21.42 3.46 -14.16
C TRP A 141 21.57 1.94 -14.12
N LYS A 142 21.77 1.41 -12.93
CA LYS A 142 21.84 -0.03 -12.63
C LYS A 142 20.90 -0.36 -11.48
N VAL A 143 20.56 -1.64 -11.37
CA VAL A 143 19.82 -2.17 -10.24
C VAL A 143 20.78 -2.87 -9.30
N VAL A 144 20.75 -2.51 -8.02
CA VAL A 144 21.45 -3.24 -6.95
C VAL A 144 20.37 -3.91 -6.09
N SER A 145 20.34 -5.25 -6.09
CA SER A 145 19.32 -6.02 -5.38
C SER A 145 19.91 -6.66 -4.14
N GLU A 146 19.25 -6.44 -3.01
CA GLU A 146 19.65 -6.95 -1.71
C GLU A 146 18.49 -7.79 -1.15
N MET A 147 18.79 -9.02 -0.76
CA MET A 147 17.84 -9.88 -0.06
C MET A 147 17.90 -9.56 1.43
N ALA A 148 16.76 -9.17 2.00
CA ALA A 148 16.66 -8.86 3.42
C ALA A 148 16.84 -10.15 4.22
N LYS A 149 17.76 -10.16 5.18
CA LYS A 149 18.09 -11.34 5.97
C LYS A 149 17.30 -11.40 7.25
N THR A 150 17.05 -10.24 7.84
CA THR A 150 16.38 -10.09 9.14
C THR A 150 15.25 -9.06 9.07
N GLU A 151 14.35 -9.08 10.06
CA GLU A 151 13.24 -8.12 10.16
C GLU A 151 13.71 -6.65 10.08
N SER A 152 14.89 -6.31 10.63
CA SER A 152 15.43 -4.94 10.57
C SER A 152 15.75 -4.48 9.15
N ASP A 153 16.19 -5.39 8.28
CA ASP A 153 16.54 -5.10 6.89
C ASP A 153 15.28 -4.81 6.06
N ALA A 154 14.11 -5.25 6.53
CA ALA A 154 12.84 -5.15 5.85
C ALA A 154 11.87 -4.11 6.47
N LYS A 155 12.38 -3.17 7.27
CA LYS A 155 11.64 -2.00 7.73
C LYS A 155 11.86 -0.84 6.76
N ILE A 156 10.89 -0.57 5.90
CA ILE A 156 11.04 0.42 4.82
C ILE A 156 10.17 1.66 5.05
N ARG A 157 10.81 2.82 5.00
CA ARG A 157 10.16 4.11 4.77
C ARG A 157 10.20 4.42 3.29
N LEU A 158 9.04 4.49 2.66
CA LEU A 158 8.96 4.80 1.23
C LEU A 158 9.35 6.25 0.98
N GLY A 159 9.79 6.56 -0.25
CA GLY A 159 10.19 7.91 -0.65
C GLY A 159 11.61 8.32 -0.28
N ILE A 160 12.34 7.54 0.53
CA ILE A 160 13.76 7.79 0.83
C ILE A 160 14.65 7.39 -0.35
N ASP A 161 14.49 6.16 -0.84
CA ASP A 161 15.28 5.61 -1.95
C ASP A 161 14.38 5.35 -3.17
N GLN A 162 14.97 5.43 -4.36
CA GLN A 162 14.36 4.88 -5.57
C GLN A 162 14.57 3.36 -5.57
N ALA A 163 13.58 2.61 -5.09
CA ALA A 163 13.68 1.17 -4.99
C ALA A 163 12.38 0.45 -5.38
N GLU A 164 12.54 -0.77 -5.85
CA GLU A 164 11.45 -1.74 -6.02
C GLU A 164 11.50 -2.78 -4.90
N PHE A 165 10.33 -3.26 -4.47
CA PHE A 165 10.19 -4.20 -3.37
C PHE A 165 9.53 -5.47 -3.89
N LEU A 166 10.22 -6.59 -3.75
CA LEU A 166 9.79 -7.87 -4.31
C LEU A 166 9.71 -8.93 -3.22
N PHE A 167 8.67 -9.76 -3.30
CA PHE A 167 8.54 -11.02 -2.59
C PHE A 167 8.80 -12.13 -3.60
N VAL A 168 9.81 -12.94 -3.34
CA VAL A 168 10.27 -13.96 -4.28
C VAL A 168 10.38 -15.31 -3.62
N ASN A 169 10.22 -16.36 -4.41
CA ASN A 169 10.59 -17.70 -4.00
C ASN A 169 12.01 -18.00 -4.51
N PRO A 170 13.03 -18.04 -3.64
CA PRO A 170 14.41 -18.26 -4.06
C PRO A 170 14.64 -19.67 -4.64
N ASN A 171 13.72 -20.61 -4.41
CA ASN A 171 13.80 -22.00 -4.83
C ASN A 171 13.11 -22.26 -6.18
N LYS A 172 12.45 -21.25 -6.76
CA LYS A 172 11.69 -21.36 -7.99
C LYS A 172 12.19 -20.35 -9.01
N ARG A 173 12.49 -20.84 -10.21
CA ARG A 173 13.00 -20.01 -11.30
C ARG A 173 12.22 -20.27 -12.58
N THR A 174 12.04 -19.20 -13.35
CA THR A 174 11.56 -19.32 -14.73
C THR A 174 12.60 -20.02 -15.59
N ARG A 175 12.24 -20.38 -16.82
CA ARG A 175 13.19 -20.93 -17.81
C ARG A 175 14.41 -20.06 -18.06
N MET A 176 14.26 -18.74 -17.90
CA MET A 176 15.35 -17.76 -18.07
C MET A 176 16.21 -17.59 -16.81
N GLY A 177 15.89 -18.30 -15.72
CA GLY A 177 16.64 -18.26 -14.47
C GLY A 177 16.23 -17.15 -13.50
N ASN A 178 15.18 -16.37 -13.81
CA ASN A 178 14.68 -15.33 -12.92
C ASN A 178 13.90 -15.96 -11.74
N LEU A 179 14.02 -15.38 -10.55
CA LEU A 179 13.22 -15.81 -9.40
C LEU A 179 11.73 -15.49 -9.64
N VAL A 180 10.86 -16.46 -9.34
CA VAL A 180 9.41 -16.30 -9.35
C VAL A 180 9.02 -15.36 -8.20
N GLY A 181 8.19 -14.34 -8.47
CA GLY A 181 7.91 -13.30 -7.48
C GLY A 181 6.65 -12.48 -7.72
N TYR A 182 6.30 -11.68 -6.71
CA TYR A 182 5.38 -10.56 -6.80
C TYR A 182 6.09 -9.28 -6.35
N ARG A 183 5.82 -8.18 -7.03
CA ARG A 183 6.32 -6.85 -6.71
C ARG A 183 5.22 -6.06 -6.00
N LEU A 184 5.58 -5.38 -4.92
CA LEU A 184 4.77 -4.35 -4.29
C LEU A 184 4.93 -3.02 -5.07
N ILE A 185 3.82 -2.53 -5.61
CA ILE A 185 3.69 -1.19 -6.19
C ILE A 185 2.93 -0.35 -5.16
N PRO A 186 3.64 0.48 -4.37
CA PRO A 186 3.00 1.26 -3.32
C PRO A 186 2.13 2.38 -3.91
N GLY A 187 1.13 2.79 -3.14
CA GLY A 187 0.38 4.02 -3.41
C GLY A 187 1.04 5.25 -2.80
N SER A 188 0.21 6.12 -2.21
CA SER A 188 0.70 7.34 -1.55
C SER A 188 1.71 7.04 -0.44
N VAL A 189 2.79 7.83 -0.41
CA VAL A 189 3.85 7.73 0.59
C VAL A 189 3.50 8.64 1.76
N VAL A 190 2.88 8.06 2.79
CA VAL A 190 2.45 8.76 4.00
C VAL A 190 3.08 8.09 5.22
N GLY A 191 3.66 8.89 6.12
CA GLY A 191 4.27 8.45 7.37
C GLY A 191 3.75 9.28 8.55
N PRO A 192 4.06 8.90 9.80
CA PRO A 192 3.54 9.60 10.97
C PRO A 192 4.13 11.01 11.10
N LEU A 193 3.31 11.95 11.56
CA LEU A 193 3.73 13.31 11.93
C LEU A 193 3.90 13.49 13.45
N LEU A 194 3.44 12.54 14.25
CA LEU A 194 3.61 12.54 15.70
C LEU A 194 5.06 12.23 16.07
N SER A 195 5.51 12.78 17.20
CA SER A 195 6.83 12.46 17.75
C SER A 195 6.87 11.01 18.24
N ASP A 196 8.06 10.40 18.18
CA ASP A 196 8.24 8.99 18.51
C ASP A 196 7.93 8.62 19.98
N ASP A 197 7.94 9.62 20.86
CA ASP A 197 7.67 9.54 22.29
C ASP A 197 6.22 9.90 22.68
N ASP A 198 5.39 10.34 21.72
CA ASP A 198 3.97 10.56 21.95
C ASP A 198 3.26 9.23 22.27
N TYR A 199 2.41 9.21 23.30
CA TYR A 199 1.65 8.03 23.70
C TYR A 199 0.83 7.42 22.54
N ALA A 200 0.25 8.24 21.68
CA ALA A 200 -0.48 7.76 20.51
C ALA A 200 0.45 7.09 19.50
N GLN A 201 1.64 7.65 19.27
CA GLN A 201 2.64 7.10 18.35
C GLN A 201 3.33 5.85 18.90
N ILE A 202 3.49 5.73 20.23
CA ILE A 202 3.97 4.51 20.91
C ILE A 202 2.96 3.38 20.69
N ARG A 203 1.66 3.64 20.90
CA ARG A 203 0.59 2.65 20.69
C ARG A 203 0.40 2.31 19.20
N GLY A 204 0.57 3.31 18.33
CA GLY A 204 0.50 3.21 16.87
C GLY A 204 1.84 2.94 16.19
N ALA A 205 2.84 2.38 16.88
CA ALA A 205 4.21 2.30 16.37
C ALA A 205 4.38 1.51 15.05
N PHE A 206 3.38 0.70 14.67
CA PHE A 206 3.32 0.03 13.36
C PHE A 206 3.27 1.01 12.17
N THR A 207 2.94 2.28 12.37
CA THR A 207 2.92 3.30 11.30
C THR A 207 4.30 3.88 10.99
N LYS A 208 5.32 3.66 11.83
CA LYS A 208 6.67 4.25 11.69
C LYS A 208 7.41 3.86 10.39
N TYR A 209 6.98 2.77 9.77
CA TYR A 209 7.45 2.29 8.48
C TYR A 209 6.24 1.90 7.63
N ASN A 210 6.35 2.12 6.32
CA ASN A 210 5.30 1.79 5.36
C ASN A 210 5.26 0.28 5.09
N VAL A 211 6.44 -0.36 5.09
CA VAL A 211 6.61 -1.79 4.86
C VAL A 211 7.34 -2.40 6.05
N TRP A 212 6.80 -3.50 6.54
CA TRP A 212 7.48 -4.42 7.45
C TRP A 212 7.40 -5.83 6.87
N VAL A 213 8.45 -6.63 7.09
CA VAL A 213 8.40 -8.07 6.81
C VAL A 213 8.82 -8.81 8.06
N THR A 214 7.98 -9.75 8.47
CA THR A 214 8.21 -10.60 9.64
C THR A 214 8.13 -12.06 9.23
N PRO A 215 8.81 -12.99 9.93
CA PRO A 215 8.49 -14.41 9.77
C PRO A 215 7.04 -14.65 10.17
N TYR A 216 6.39 -15.60 9.53
CA TYR A 216 5.06 -16.02 9.93
C TYR A 216 5.01 -16.45 11.40
N ASN A 217 3.97 -16.00 12.09
CA ASN A 217 3.63 -16.46 13.42
C ASN A 217 2.12 -16.43 13.59
N LYS A 218 1.52 -17.59 13.86
CA LYS A 218 0.08 -17.75 14.04
C LYS A 218 -0.55 -16.84 15.13
N TYR A 219 0.22 -16.27 16.03
CA TYR A 219 -0.26 -15.36 17.09
C TYR A 219 -0.07 -13.88 16.76
N GLU A 220 0.77 -13.53 15.78
CA GLU A 220 1.09 -12.15 15.39
C GLU A 220 0.12 -11.66 14.32
N LYS A 221 -1.13 -11.37 14.71
CA LYS A 221 -2.22 -11.06 13.76
C LYS A 221 -2.61 -9.58 13.68
N TRP A 222 -2.49 -8.86 14.79
CA TRP A 222 -2.99 -7.50 14.95
C TRP A 222 -1.83 -6.55 15.14
N ALA A 223 -1.57 -5.64 14.21
CA ALA A 223 -0.37 -4.77 14.25
C ALA A 223 -0.27 -3.91 15.53
N VAL A 224 -1.40 -3.62 16.18
CA VAL A 224 -1.52 -2.89 17.46
C VAL A 224 -1.45 -3.80 18.70
N GLY A 225 -1.42 -5.12 18.51
CA GLY A 225 -1.57 -6.12 19.55
C GLY A 225 -3.02 -6.59 19.74
N PRO A 226 -3.24 -7.69 20.49
CA PRO A 226 -4.56 -8.29 20.69
C PRO A 226 -5.49 -7.45 21.57
N LEU A 227 -4.94 -6.55 22.41
CA LEU A 227 -5.68 -5.67 23.31
C LEU A 227 -5.30 -4.22 23.03
N ALA A 228 -6.06 -3.56 22.16
CA ALA A 228 -5.76 -2.20 21.69
C ALA A 228 -6.26 -1.09 22.63
N ASP A 229 -7.38 -1.31 23.31
CA ASP A 229 -7.95 -0.34 24.25
C ASP A 229 -7.04 -0.18 25.46
N GLN A 230 -6.76 1.08 25.84
CA GLN A 230 -5.82 1.45 26.91
C GLN A 230 -4.42 0.78 26.81
N SER A 231 -4.02 0.34 25.62
CA SER A 231 -2.73 -0.31 25.40
C SER A 231 -1.55 0.60 25.75
N ARG A 232 -0.41 0.00 26.09
CA ARG A 232 0.84 0.72 26.39
C ARG A 232 1.86 0.65 25.25
N GLY A 233 1.48 0.04 24.13
CA GLY A 233 2.38 -0.17 22.98
C GLY A 233 3.39 -1.31 23.17
N ASP A 234 3.20 -2.15 24.17
CA ASP A 234 4.09 -3.23 24.59
C ASP A 234 3.94 -4.54 23.79
N ASP A 235 2.92 -4.67 22.94
CA ASP A 235 2.68 -5.85 22.10
C ASP A 235 2.32 -5.50 20.64
N THR A 236 3.01 -4.53 20.06
CA THR A 236 2.80 -4.07 18.68
C THR A 236 3.70 -4.80 17.68
N LEU A 237 3.40 -4.66 16.38
CA LEU A 237 4.31 -5.08 15.28
C LEU A 237 5.72 -4.54 15.48
N ALA A 238 5.84 -3.27 15.89
CA ALA A 238 7.13 -2.65 16.16
C ALA A 238 7.88 -3.37 17.29
N THR A 239 7.18 -3.83 18.33
CA THR A 239 7.74 -4.61 19.43
C THR A 239 8.15 -6.01 18.98
N TRP A 240 7.33 -6.70 18.19
CA TRP A 240 7.65 -8.03 17.68
C TRP A 240 8.92 -8.01 16.82
N SER A 241 9.04 -7.02 15.94
CA SER A 241 10.20 -6.85 15.05
C SER A 241 11.47 -6.35 15.77
N GLN A 242 11.47 -6.19 17.10
CA GLN A 242 12.71 -6.02 17.87
C GLN A 242 13.45 -7.35 18.07
N ARG A 243 12.75 -8.49 17.92
CA ARG A 243 13.37 -9.82 17.98
C ARG A 243 14.35 -10.08 16.83
N ASN A 244 14.23 -9.29 15.77
CA ASN A 244 15.09 -9.27 14.59
C ASN A 244 15.36 -10.66 14.00
N ARG A 245 14.28 -11.41 13.82
CA ARG A 245 14.30 -12.80 13.36
C ARG A 245 14.76 -12.89 11.91
N GLU A 246 15.27 -14.06 11.51
CA GLU A 246 15.61 -14.37 10.12
C GLU A 246 14.35 -14.44 9.24
N ILE A 247 14.39 -13.82 8.07
CA ILE A 247 13.29 -13.79 7.09
C ILE A 247 13.69 -14.30 5.68
N GLU A 248 14.97 -14.63 5.46
CA GLU A 248 15.45 -15.14 4.17
C GLU A 248 15.07 -16.61 3.98
N ASN A 249 14.39 -16.93 2.88
CA ASN A 249 13.94 -18.27 2.51
C ASN A 249 13.07 -18.94 3.60
N ARG A 250 12.10 -18.18 4.13
CA ARG A 250 11.16 -18.59 5.19
C ARG A 250 9.73 -18.24 4.79
N ASP A 251 8.80 -18.81 5.54
CA ASP A 251 7.42 -18.32 5.59
C ASP A 251 7.41 -16.91 6.19
N ILE A 252 6.95 -15.91 5.41
CA ILE A 252 7.06 -14.49 5.71
C ILE A 252 5.76 -13.73 5.42
N VAL A 253 5.47 -12.76 6.28
CA VAL A 253 4.30 -11.90 6.21
C VAL A 253 4.73 -10.48 5.86
N LEU A 254 4.07 -9.90 4.86
CA LEU A 254 4.13 -8.48 4.54
C LEU A 254 3.11 -7.71 5.38
N TRP A 255 3.58 -6.67 6.06
CA TRP A 255 2.73 -5.65 6.66
C TRP A 255 2.87 -4.34 5.88
N TYR A 256 1.79 -3.89 5.25
CA TYR A 256 1.80 -2.68 4.44
C TYR A 256 0.82 -1.63 4.97
N SER A 257 1.31 -0.43 5.25
CA SER A 257 0.50 0.68 5.75
C SER A 257 0.18 1.69 4.64
N VAL A 258 -1.11 1.86 4.34
CA VAL A 258 -1.64 3.00 3.57
C VAL A 258 -1.96 4.12 4.55
N GLY A 259 -1.61 5.36 4.21
CA GLY A 259 -1.87 6.52 5.05
C GLY A 259 -2.51 7.69 4.30
N PHE A 260 -3.20 8.56 5.04
CA PHE A 260 -3.74 9.83 4.56
C PHE A 260 -3.57 10.88 5.65
N HIS A 261 -2.97 12.02 5.30
CA HIS A 261 -3.08 13.24 6.12
C HIS A 261 -4.32 13.99 5.66
N HIS A 262 -5.28 14.19 6.55
CA HIS A 262 -6.54 14.82 6.21
C HIS A 262 -6.60 16.23 6.82
N ILE A 263 -6.43 17.21 5.94
CA ILE A 263 -6.80 18.61 6.17
C ILE A 263 -8.22 18.74 5.61
N PRO A 264 -9.27 18.90 6.44
CA PRO A 264 -10.64 18.98 5.92
C PRO A 264 -10.87 20.22 5.05
N TYR A 265 -11.64 20.07 3.98
CA TYR A 265 -12.07 21.17 3.09
C TYR A 265 -13.58 21.36 3.12
N GLN A 266 -14.07 22.50 2.62
CA GLN A 266 -15.51 22.80 2.66
C GLN A 266 -16.33 21.80 1.85
N GLU A 267 -15.78 21.28 0.75
CA GLU A 267 -16.37 20.23 -0.08
C GLU A 267 -16.59 18.92 0.69
N ASP A 268 -15.89 18.72 1.80
CA ASP A 268 -16.02 17.53 2.65
C ASP A 268 -17.20 17.65 3.63
N PHE A 269 -17.83 18.83 3.74
CA PHE A 269 -18.92 19.11 4.66
C PHE A 269 -20.25 19.35 3.92
N PRO A 270 -21.39 18.78 4.38
CA PRO A 270 -21.53 17.94 5.58
C PRO A 270 -21.17 16.47 5.38
N VAL A 271 -21.01 16.02 4.13
CA VAL A 271 -20.69 14.62 3.78
C VAL A 271 -19.55 14.61 2.79
N MET A 272 -18.49 13.88 3.11
CA MET A 272 -17.24 13.87 2.35
C MET A 272 -17.35 13.05 1.06
N PRO A 273 -17.07 13.62 -0.13
CA PRO A 273 -16.86 12.84 -1.35
C PRO A 273 -15.75 11.80 -1.15
N THR A 274 -15.88 10.62 -1.79
CA THR A 274 -14.95 9.53 -1.50
C THR A 274 -13.51 9.86 -1.93
N LEU A 275 -12.59 9.86 -0.96
CA LEU A 275 -11.14 9.90 -1.20
C LEU A 275 -10.60 8.48 -1.32
N HIS A 276 -9.85 8.19 -2.39
CA HIS A 276 -9.32 6.85 -2.65
C HIS A 276 -7.81 6.76 -2.47
N GLY A 277 -7.35 5.61 -1.98
CA GLY A 277 -5.96 5.19 -1.97
C GLY A 277 -5.84 3.67 -2.09
N GLY A 278 -4.62 3.15 -2.07
CA GLY A 278 -4.40 1.73 -2.28
C GLY A 278 -2.97 1.37 -2.66
N PHE A 279 -2.77 0.13 -3.11
CA PHE A 279 -1.51 -0.38 -3.65
C PHE A 279 -1.79 -1.59 -4.56
N GLU A 280 -0.78 -2.04 -5.29
CA GLU A 280 -0.87 -3.20 -6.17
C GLU A 280 0.22 -4.22 -5.84
N LEU A 281 -0.17 -5.50 -5.74
CA LEU A 281 0.74 -6.63 -5.86
C LEU A 281 0.71 -7.10 -7.32
N ARG A 282 1.83 -6.96 -8.03
CA ARG A 282 1.95 -7.31 -9.44
C ARG A 282 2.89 -8.50 -9.63
N PRO A 283 2.54 -9.51 -10.45
CA PRO A 283 3.45 -10.60 -10.79
C PRO A 283 4.79 -10.05 -11.34
N SER A 284 5.91 -10.58 -10.83
CA SER A 284 7.26 -10.25 -11.28
C SER A 284 8.02 -11.54 -11.58
N ASN A 285 8.18 -11.84 -12.87
CA ASN A 285 8.71 -13.13 -13.33
C ASN A 285 7.96 -14.35 -12.76
N PHE A 286 6.71 -14.19 -12.32
CA PHE A 286 5.90 -15.29 -11.82
C PHE A 286 5.53 -16.27 -12.95
N PHE A 287 5.18 -15.70 -14.10
CA PHE A 287 4.85 -16.42 -15.32
C PHE A 287 6.05 -16.43 -16.28
N GLU A 288 6.13 -17.43 -17.16
CA GLU A 288 7.17 -17.53 -18.21
C GLU A 288 7.10 -16.40 -19.25
N ARG A 289 5.93 -15.78 -19.40
CA ARG A 289 5.63 -14.67 -20.31
C ARG A 289 4.32 -14.00 -19.89
N ASN A 290 3.91 -12.95 -20.60
CA ASN A 290 2.63 -12.29 -20.37
C ASN A 290 1.48 -13.32 -20.28
N PRO A 291 0.83 -13.49 -19.11
CA PRO A 291 -0.19 -14.51 -18.89
C PRO A 291 -1.46 -14.28 -19.72
N LEU A 292 -1.63 -13.08 -20.29
CA LEU A 292 -2.78 -12.69 -21.08
C LEU A 292 -2.73 -13.17 -22.54
N LEU A 293 -1.59 -13.70 -22.98
CA LEU A 293 -1.39 -14.14 -24.37
C LEU A 293 -1.86 -15.58 -24.64
N HIS A 294 -2.39 -16.29 -23.64
CA HIS A 294 -2.93 -17.66 -23.77
C HIS A 294 -4.37 -17.77 -23.30
N GLN A 295 -5.20 -16.77 -23.61
CA GLN A 295 -6.65 -16.94 -23.54
C GLN A 295 -7.12 -17.62 -24.83
N ASN A 296 -6.89 -18.94 -24.90
CA ASN A 296 -7.57 -19.95 -25.74
C ASN A 296 -7.36 -21.33 -25.13
#